data_AF-A0A395J204-F1
#
_entry.id   AF-A0A395J204-F1
#
_cell.length_a   1.000
_cell.length_b   1.000
_cell.length_c   1.000
_cell.angle_alpha   90.00
_cell.angle_beta   90.00
_cell.angle_gamma   90.00
#
_symmetry.space_group_name_H-M   'P 1'
#
loop_
_entity.id
_entity.type
_entity.pdbx_description
1 polymer ?
#
loop_
_entity_poly.entity_id
_entity_poly.type
_entity_poly.pdbx_seq_one_letter_code
_entity_poly.pdbx_strand_id
1 'polypeptide(L)'
;MKTTWKDIQPVPTSQEFLDIVLSRTQRRLPTQIRSGFAITRIRGFYTRKVKFTAETFSEKLSLILDGFPRLQDIHPFHKDLLNTLYDADHFRIALGQLSTAKHLIEIVSRDYVRLLKYGQSLFQCKQLKRAALGRMATICRRLKDPLLYLDQVRQHLGRLPSIDPNTRTLLICGYPNVGKSSFLKSVTRADVDVQPYAFTTKSLFVGHFDYKYLRFQAIDTPGILDHPLEEMNTIEMQSITAIAHLRSAILYFMDLSEQCGYTVQAQMQLFQSIKPLFANKLVFIVINKIDVTRPEDLDPETQAQLQALFKPGDVELLQLSCTTAEGVQEVKNAACERLIADRVAQKLKAGTSSSGAVGGRLGDVLARIHVARPMGGVVRESFIPEAALAKKKYDKNDPDRIKLARDIEEENGGAGVYNVDLKDKYMLENDEWKHDKIPEIFDGKNVYDFVDPDIESKLAALEEEEEKLEAEGYYDSDDDLEDAEDAEIRMKANLIARSANLSRTKPR
;
A
#
# COMPACT_ATOMS: atom_id res chain seq x y z
N MET A 1 4.78 11.40 1.02
CA MET A 1 3.83 12.49 1.34
C MET A 1 2.46 11.86 1.45
N LYS A 2 1.65 12.21 2.47
CA LYS A 2 0.32 11.59 2.65
C LYS A 2 -0.63 12.16 1.60
N THR A 3 -1.16 11.31 0.71
CA THR A 3 -2.05 11.68 -0.40
C THR A 3 -3.53 11.36 -0.11
N THR A 4 -3.84 10.76 1.05
CA THR A 4 -5.19 10.39 1.47
C THR A 4 -5.36 10.59 2.98
N TRP A 5 -6.55 11.00 3.40
CA TRP A 5 -6.88 11.20 4.83
C TRP A 5 -8.11 10.40 5.25
N LYS A 6 -8.09 9.09 5.00
CA LYS A 6 -9.17 8.16 5.41
C LYS A 6 -9.03 7.68 6.85
N ASP A 7 -7.81 7.65 7.39
CA ASP A 7 -7.51 7.05 8.70
C ASP A 7 -7.85 7.94 9.90
N ILE A 8 -8.63 9.01 9.70
CA ILE A 8 -9.04 9.90 10.78
C ILE A 8 -10.22 9.26 11.52
N GLN A 9 -10.04 9.05 12.82
CA GLN A 9 -11.06 8.47 13.68
C GLN A 9 -12.32 9.37 13.72
N PRO A 10 -13.52 8.80 13.82
CA PRO A 10 -14.75 9.57 14.00
C PRO A 10 -14.65 10.54 15.18
N VAL A 11 -15.07 11.79 14.97
CA VAL A 11 -15.07 12.81 16.02
C VAL A 11 -16.45 12.80 16.68
N PRO A 12 -16.57 12.36 17.95
CA PRO A 12 -17.87 12.28 18.60
C PRO A 12 -18.41 13.68 18.92
N THR A 13 -19.74 13.79 19.04
CA THR A 13 -20.37 15.01 19.52
C THR A 13 -19.96 15.32 20.96
N SER A 14 -20.11 16.57 21.40
CA SER A 14 -19.73 16.94 22.78
C SER A 14 -20.43 16.10 23.86
N GLN A 15 -21.69 15.69 23.65
CA GLN A 15 -22.45 14.86 24.58
C GLN A 15 -21.93 13.41 24.59
N GLU A 16 -21.75 12.81 23.42
CA GLU A 16 -21.17 11.46 23.29
C GLU A 16 -19.75 11.41 23.86
N PHE A 17 -18.95 12.44 23.62
CA PHE A 17 -17.60 12.55 24.17
C PHE A 17 -17.63 12.46 25.70
N LEU A 18 -18.51 13.24 26.35
CA LEU A 18 -18.69 13.20 27.81
C LEU A 18 -19.12 11.82 28.29
N ASP A 19 -20.10 11.22 27.62
CA ASP A 19 -20.66 9.92 28.02
C ASP A 19 -19.62 8.82 27.89
N ILE A 20 -18.83 8.82 26.82
CA ILE A 20 -17.71 7.89 26.62
C ILE A 20 -16.70 8.01 27.75
N VAL A 21 -16.27 9.24 28.08
CA VAL A 21 -15.22 9.47 29.08
C VAL A 21 -15.69 9.14 30.50
N LEU A 22 -16.89 9.59 30.87
CA LEU A 22 -17.45 9.36 32.20
C LEU A 22 -17.81 7.88 32.41
N SER A 23 -18.37 7.22 31.39
CA SER A 23 -18.65 5.78 31.39
C SER A 23 -17.37 4.97 31.53
N ARG A 24 -16.32 5.29 30.77
CA ARG A 24 -14.99 4.64 30.88
C ARG A 24 -14.41 4.80 32.29
N THR A 25 -14.52 6.00 32.88
CA THR A 25 -14.08 6.28 34.25
C THR A 25 -14.83 5.42 35.27
N GLN A 26 -16.14 5.24 35.11
CA GLN A 26 -16.96 4.46 36.03
C GLN A 26 -16.71 2.96 35.91
N ARG A 27 -16.56 2.44 34.69
CA ARG A 27 -16.37 0.99 34.42
C ARG A 27 -14.96 0.50 34.73
N ARG A 28 -13.93 1.31 34.49
CA ARG A 28 -12.51 0.88 34.62
C ARG A 28 -11.93 1.08 36.03
N LEU A 29 -12.53 1.94 36.86
CA LEU A 29 -12.01 2.25 38.19
C LEU A 29 -12.92 1.69 39.28
N PRO A 30 -12.38 1.35 40.47
CA PRO A 30 -13.20 0.93 41.61
C PRO A 30 -14.24 2.01 41.96
N THR A 31 -15.44 1.58 42.34
CA THR A 31 -16.60 2.47 42.59
C THR A 31 -16.99 2.56 44.07
N GLN A 32 -16.69 1.53 44.87
CA GLN A 32 -17.08 1.47 46.28
C GLN A 32 -15.98 2.02 47.20
N ILE A 33 -16.39 2.90 48.13
CA ILE A 33 -15.55 3.39 49.23
C ILE A 33 -16.43 3.68 50.45
N ARG A 34 -15.92 3.41 51.67
CA ARG A 34 -16.64 3.60 52.93
C ARG A 34 -16.01 4.72 53.77
N SER A 35 -16.80 5.35 54.63
CA SER A 35 -16.36 6.46 55.51
C SER A 35 -15.33 6.04 56.55
N GLY A 36 -15.37 4.79 57.02
CA GLY A 36 -14.43 4.26 58.01
C GLY A 36 -13.04 3.88 57.47
N PHE A 37 -12.75 4.11 56.18
CA PHE A 37 -11.42 3.85 55.63
C PHE A 37 -10.43 4.96 55.98
N ALA A 38 -9.14 4.62 56.07
CA ALA A 38 -8.07 5.59 56.28
C ALA A 38 -8.13 6.74 55.25
N ILE A 39 -7.94 7.98 55.71
CA ILE A 39 -8.06 9.18 54.87
C ILE A 39 -7.13 9.12 53.65
N THR A 40 -5.94 8.53 53.78
CA THR A 40 -4.99 8.31 52.68
C THR A 40 -5.60 7.47 51.55
N ARG A 41 -6.38 6.44 51.88
CA ARG A 41 -7.10 5.60 50.90
C ARG A 41 -8.23 6.37 50.23
N ILE A 42 -8.95 7.19 50.98
CA ILE A 42 -10.04 8.06 50.45
C ILE A 42 -9.48 9.09 49.47
N ARG A 43 -8.38 9.78 49.84
CA ARG A 43 -7.68 10.72 48.97
C ARG A 43 -7.20 10.02 47.70
N GLY A 44 -6.49 8.90 47.84
CA GLY A 44 -6.00 8.10 46.71
C GLY A 44 -7.12 7.65 45.75
N PHE A 45 -8.27 7.23 46.29
CA PHE A 45 -9.43 6.82 45.50
C PHE A 45 -9.96 7.96 44.61
N TYR A 46 -10.19 9.15 45.16
CA TYR A 46 -10.71 10.28 44.39
C TYR A 46 -9.65 10.93 43.48
N THR A 47 -8.39 10.97 43.90
CA THR A 47 -7.26 11.40 43.06
C THR A 47 -7.15 10.54 41.80
N ARG A 48 -7.27 9.21 41.93
CA ARG A 48 -7.23 8.30 40.79
C ARG A 48 -8.38 8.56 39.81
N LYS A 49 -9.59 8.86 40.31
CA LYS A 49 -10.73 9.21 39.46
C LYS A 49 -10.51 10.50 38.67
N VAL A 50 -10.04 11.56 39.32
CA VAL A 50 -9.77 12.85 38.64
C VAL A 50 -8.67 12.70 37.58
N LYS A 51 -7.56 12.04 37.92
CA LYS A 51 -6.44 11.82 36.99
C LYS A 51 -6.86 11.00 35.77
N PHE A 52 -7.48 9.84 35.99
CA PHE A 52 -7.89 8.94 34.91
C PHE A 52 -8.89 9.60 33.94
N THR A 53 -9.83 10.39 34.47
CA THR A 53 -10.75 11.13 33.61
C THR A 53 -10.03 12.17 32.75
N ALA A 54 -9.12 12.94 33.35
CA ALA A 54 -8.32 13.93 32.61
C ALA A 54 -7.43 13.26 31.54
N GLU A 55 -6.75 12.16 31.88
CA GLU A 55 -5.94 11.37 30.95
C GLU A 55 -6.79 10.85 29.78
N THR A 56 -8.01 10.37 30.06
CA THR A 56 -8.93 9.90 29.01
C THR A 56 -9.37 11.04 28.08
N PHE A 57 -9.66 12.24 28.62
CA PHE A 57 -9.94 13.42 27.81
C PHE A 57 -8.73 13.80 26.94
N SER A 58 -7.54 13.92 27.54
CA SER A 58 -6.31 14.28 26.83
C SER A 58 -5.94 13.26 25.75
N GLU A 59 -6.07 11.96 26.01
CA GLU A 59 -5.85 10.88 25.03
C GLU A 59 -6.77 11.07 23.82
N LYS A 60 -8.08 11.22 24.05
CA LYS A 60 -9.07 11.38 22.98
C LYS A 60 -8.90 12.68 22.19
N LEU A 61 -8.63 13.80 22.85
CA LEU A 61 -8.35 15.08 22.17
C LEU A 61 -7.05 15.02 21.37
N SER A 62 -6.01 14.35 21.88
CA SER A 62 -4.75 14.18 21.14
C SER A 62 -4.95 13.34 19.89
N LEU A 63 -5.69 12.23 19.97
CA LEU A 63 -6.03 11.41 18.81
C LEU A 63 -6.72 12.20 17.69
N ILE A 64 -7.59 13.15 18.06
CA ILE A 64 -8.23 14.03 17.08
C ILE A 64 -7.20 15.00 16.47
N LEU A 65 -6.42 15.69 17.31
CA LEU A 65 -5.41 16.67 16.87
C LEU A 65 -4.34 16.05 15.97
N ASP A 66 -3.89 14.84 16.28
CA ASP A 66 -2.86 14.12 15.53
C ASP A 66 -3.41 13.46 14.26
N GLY A 67 -4.73 13.20 14.21
CA GLY A 67 -5.40 12.62 13.05
C GLY A 67 -5.55 13.59 11.87
N PHE A 68 -5.86 14.86 12.16
CA PHE A 68 -6.07 15.89 11.13
C PHE A 68 -4.75 16.38 10.51
N PRO A 69 -4.74 16.71 9.20
CA PRO A 69 -3.56 17.26 8.56
C PRO A 69 -3.24 18.67 9.06
N ARG A 70 -1.97 18.92 9.37
CA ARG A 70 -1.47 20.26 9.64
C ARG A 70 -1.27 21.01 8.32
N LEU A 71 -2.04 22.07 8.10
CA LEU A 71 -2.05 22.83 6.84
C LEU A 71 -0.68 23.41 6.44
N GLN A 72 0.22 23.63 7.40
CA GLN A 72 1.57 24.17 7.14
C GLN A 72 2.56 23.10 6.65
N ASP A 73 2.33 21.83 7.00
CA ASP A 73 3.26 20.72 6.72
C ASP A 73 2.90 19.97 5.42
N ILE A 74 1.74 20.26 4.83
CA ILE A 74 1.24 19.60 3.62
C ILE A 74 1.64 20.35 2.36
N HIS A 75 1.48 19.69 1.20
CA HIS A 75 1.81 20.28 -0.09
C HIS A 75 0.95 21.53 -0.34
N PRO A 76 1.49 22.60 -0.98
CA PRO A 76 0.72 23.79 -1.34
C PRO A 76 -0.62 23.48 -2.03
N PHE A 77 -0.62 22.57 -3.01
CA PHE A 77 -1.86 22.07 -3.64
C PHE A 77 -2.94 21.65 -2.63
N HIS A 78 -2.58 20.79 -1.67
CA HIS A 78 -3.56 20.32 -0.69
C HIS A 78 -3.91 21.40 0.32
N LYS A 79 -2.95 22.25 0.71
CA LYS A 79 -3.21 23.39 1.59
C LYS A 79 -4.25 24.33 0.99
N ASP A 80 -4.07 24.72 -0.26
CA ASP A 80 -4.93 25.69 -0.93
C ASP A 80 -6.28 25.05 -1.31
N LEU A 81 -6.29 23.75 -1.67
CA LEU A 81 -7.53 23.00 -1.85
C LEU A 81 -8.36 22.94 -0.56
N LEU A 82 -7.73 22.67 0.59
CA LEU A 82 -8.40 22.66 1.89
C LEU A 82 -8.86 24.05 2.31
N ASN A 83 -8.11 25.09 1.95
CA ASN A 83 -8.51 26.47 2.18
C ASN A 83 -9.80 26.81 1.44
N THR A 84 -9.89 26.47 0.15
CA THR A 84 -11.11 26.68 -0.66
C THR A 84 -12.30 25.87 -0.15
N LEU A 85 -12.07 24.64 0.31
CA LEU A 85 -13.16 23.74 0.73
C LEU A 85 -13.67 24.01 2.14
N TYR A 86 -12.80 24.36 3.08
CA TYR A 86 -13.12 24.32 4.52
C TYR A 86 -12.88 25.63 5.26
N ASP A 87 -12.34 26.65 4.59
CA ASP A 87 -11.76 27.85 5.22
C ASP A 87 -10.62 27.48 6.18
N ALA A 88 -9.38 27.78 5.76
CA ALA A 88 -8.19 27.43 6.54
C ALA A 88 -8.16 28.08 7.93
N ASP A 89 -8.75 29.28 8.08
CA ASP A 89 -8.78 29.97 9.36
C ASP A 89 -9.80 29.34 10.30
N HIS A 90 -11.01 29.04 9.82
CA HIS A 90 -12.00 28.33 10.63
C HIS A 90 -11.49 26.95 11.06
N PHE A 91 -10.86 26.21 10.14
CA PHE A 91 -10.24 24.91 10.41
C PHE A 91 -9.15 25.01 11.50
N ARG A 92 -8.25 25.98 11.39
CA ARG A 92 -7.18 26.22 12.36
C ARG A 92 -7.73 26.64 13.72
N ILE A 93 -8.73 27.52 13.75
CA ILE A 93 -9.38 27.97 14.99
C ILE A 93 -10.03 26.79 15.71
N ALA A 94 -10.75 25.91 15.00
CA ALA A 94 -11.39 24.73 15.59
C ALA A 94 -10.35 23.80 16.25
N LEU A 95 -9.27 23.46 15.55
CA LEU A 95 -8.18 22.65 16.13
C LEU A 95 -7.46 23.37 17.29
N GLY A 96 -7.28 24.68 17.20
CA GLY A 96 -6.71 25.51 18.27
C GLY A 96 -7.56 25.50 19.55
N GLN A 97 -8.88 25.53 19.40
CA GLN A 97 -9.82 25.43 20.53
C GLN A 97 -9.74 24.05 21.21
N LEU A 98 -9.62 22.95 20.44
CA LEU A 98 -9.40 21.61 21.00
C LEU A 98 -8.09 21.51 21.77
N SER A 99 -7.00 22.06 21.21
CA SER A 99 -5.69 22.10 21.89
C SER A 99 -5.74 22.89 23.19
N THR A 100 -6.40 24.06 23.18
CA THR A 100 -6.61 24.88 24.38
C THR A 100 -7.44 24.14 25.43
N ALA A 101 -8.52 23.47 25.02
CA ALA A 101 -9.35 22.67 25.91
C ALA A 101 -8.58 21.50 26.56
N LYS A 102 -7.72 20.80 25.80
CA LYS A 102 -6.82 19.78 26.33
C LYS A 102 -5.95 20.35 27.45
N HIS A 103 -5.30 21.49 27.20
CA HIS A 103 -4.46 22.14 28.21
C HIS A 103 -5.24 22.58 29.46
N LEU A 104 -6.44 23.16 29.28
CA LEU A 104 -7.30 23.56 30.39
C LEU A 104 -7.73 22.36 31.26
N ILE A 105 -8.03 21.21 30.66
CA ILE A 105 -8.38 19.98 31.38
C ILE A 105 -7.20 19.48 32.23
N GLU A 106 -5.98 19.54 31.70
CA GLU A 106 -4.76 19.17 32.42
C GLU A 106 -4.48 20.11 33.61
N ILE A 107 -4.71 21.42 33.45
CA ILE A 107 -4.62 22.40 34.55
C ILE A 107 -5.66 22.07 35.63
N VAL A 108 -6.93 21.90 35.26
CA VAL A 108 -8.01 21.55 36.20
C VAL A 108 -7.65 20.27 36.97
N SER A 109 -7.16 19.24 36.28
CA SER A 109 -6.72 18.00 36.93
C SER A 109 -5.63 18.25 37.98
N ARG A 110 -4.58 19.00 37.61
CA ARG A 110 -3.44 19.29 38.48
C ARG A 110 -3.86 20.05 39.74
N ASP A 111 -4.72 21.05 39.59
CA ASP A 111 -5.19 21.87 40.71
C ASP A 111 -6.08 21.07 41.67
N TYR A 112 -7.05 20.31 41.15
CA TYR A 112 -7.91 19.49 42.02
C TYR A 112 -7.17 18.32 42.67
N VAL A 113 -6.15 17.75 42.00
CA VAL A 113 -5.27 16.76 42.62
C VAL A 113 -4.47 17.38 43.77
N ARG A 114 -4.01 18.64 43.64
CA ARG A 114 -3.33 19.37 44.73
C ARG A 114 -4.29 19.62 45.89
N LEU A 115 -5.52 20.06 45.62
CA LEU A 115 -6.54 20.29 46.66
C LEU A 115 -6.95 19.00 47.39
N LEU A 116 -7.06 17.88 46.68
CA LEU A 116 -7.41 16.57 47.25
C LEU A 116 -6.39 16.07 48.27
N LYS A 117 -5.12 16.51 48.23
CA LYS A 117 -4.10 16.16 49.23
C LYS A 117 -4.48 16.61 50.64
N TYR A 118 -5.24 17.69 50.75
CA TYR A 118 -5.65 18.31 52.02
C TYR A 118 -7.09 17.98 52.43
N GLY A 119 -7.80 17.11 51.69
CA GLY A 119 -9.17 16.73 52.02
C GLY A 119 -9.25 15.95 53.34
N GLN A 120 -10.04 16.40 54.30
CA GLN A 120 -10.11 15.82 55.65
C GLN A 120 -11.25 14.81 55.83
N SER A 121 -12.24 14.81 54.94
CA SER A 121 -13.39 13.91 55.02
C SER A 121 -13.77 13.31 53.66
N LEU A 122 -14.51 12.20 53.71
CA LEU A 122 -15.08 11.57 52.51
C LEU A 122 -15.98 12.55 51.76
N PHE A 123 -16.82 13.31 52.46
CA PHE A 123 -17.71 14.30 51.86
C PHE A 123 -16.93 15.38 51.11
N GLN A 124 -15.91 15.97 51.74
CA GLN A 124 -15.08 17.00 51.11
C GLN A 124 -14.37 16.47 49.86
N CYS A 125 -13.77 15.28 49.93
CA CYS A 125 -13.11 14.66 48.77
C CYS A 125 -14.11 14.33 47.64
N LYS A 126 -15.32 13.89 47.99
CA LYS A 126 -16.41 13.64 47.02
C LYS A 126 -16.84 14.93 46.31
N GLN A 127 -16.97 16.04 47.03
CA GLN A 127 -17.31 17.35 46.45
C GLN A 127 -16.19 17.86 45.52
N LEU A 128 -14.93 17.78 45.95
CA LEU A 128 -13.78 18.15 45.11
C LEU A 128 -13.75 17.33 43.81
N LYS A 129 -13.99 16.02 43.88
CA LYS A 129 -14.10 15.18 42.69
C LYS A 129 -15.26 15.60 41.78
N ARG A 130 -16.45 15.88 42.34
CA ARG A 130 -17.61 16.33 41.54
C ARG A 130 -17.32 17.66 40.84
N ALA A 131 -16.69 18.60 41.55
CA ALA A 131 -16.32 19.89 40.99
C ALA A 131 -15.27 19.76 39.87
N ALA A 132 -14.25 18.92 40.07
CA ALA A 132 -13.23 18.65 39.05
C ALA A 132 -13.84 18.09 37.76
N LEU A 133 -14.63 17.01 37.88
CA LEU A 133 -15.28 16.38 36.72
C LEU A 133 -16.32 17.32 36.08
N GLY A 134 -17.04 18.10 36.87
CA GLY A 134 -17.98 19.11 36.38
C GLY A 134 -17.28 20.19 35.55
N ARG A 135 -16.14 20.71 36.01
CA ARG A 135 -15.36 21.71 35.26
C ARG A 135 -14.80 21.15 33.96
N MET A 136 -14.26 19.92 33.99
CA MET A 136 -13.82 19.22 32.77
C MET A 136 -14.98 19.03 31.79
N ALA A 137 -16.16 18.64 32.31
CA ALA A 137 -17.34 18.47 31.48
C ALA A 137 -17.81 19.79 30.86
N THR A 138 -17.80 20.89 31.62
CA THR A 138 -18.14 22.23 31.09
C THR A 138 -17.18 22.67 29.98
N ILE A 139 -15.87 22.39 30.10
CA ILE A 139 -14.90 22.66 29.02
C ILE A 139 -15.28 21.88 27.75
N CYS A 140 -15.60 20.58 27.88
CA CYS A 140 -16.01 19.75 26.74
C CYS A 140 -17.34 20.21 26.12
N ARG A 141 -18.32 20.65 26.92
CA ARG A 141 -19.59 21.19 26.39
C ARG A 141 -19.40 22.45 25.55
N ARG A 142 -18.42 23.29 25.90
CA ARG A 142 -18.06 24.48 25.11
C ARG A 142 -17.46 24.14 23.74
N LEU A 143 -17.03 22.90 23.52
CA LEU A 143 -16.50 22.42 22.23
C LEU A 143 -17.58 21.84 21.32
N LYS A 144 -18.87 22.12 21.57
CA LYS A 144 -19.99 21.59 20.78
C LYS A 144 -19.84 21.87 19.27
N ASP A 145 -19.67 23.14 18.89
CA ASP A 145 -19.64 23.54 17.49
C ASP A 145 -18.34 23.11 16.78
N PRO A 146 -17.14 23.25 17.40
CA PRO A 146 -15.89 22.76 16.79
C PRO A 146 -15.87 21.27 16.54
N LEU A 147 -16.39 20.44 17.45
CA LEU A 147 -16.43 18.99 17.27
C LEU A 147 -17.37 18.60 16.12
N LEU A 148 -18.51 19.28 16.01
CA LEU A 148 -19.46 19.04 14.92
C LEU A 148 -18.86 19.41 13.56
N TYR A 149 -18.24 20.59 13.46
CA TYR A 149 -17.56 21.05 12.25
C TYR A 149 -16.42 20.09 11.86
N LEU A 150 -15.57 19.68 12.81
CA LEU A 150 -14.46 18.76 12.53
C LEU A 150 -14.96 17.40 12.04
N ASP A 151 -16.08 16.87 12.56
CA ASP A 151 -16.61 15.60 12.04
C ASP A 151 -17.15 15.75 10.61
N GLN A 152 -17.80 16.87 10.28
CA GLN A 152 -18.23 17.15 8.90
C GLN A 152 -17.04 17.24 7.95
N VAL A 153 -15.99 17.96 8.33
CA VAL A 153 -14.74 18.06 7.56
C VAL A 153 -14.12 16.67 7.40
N ARG A 154 -14.05 15.86 8.46
CA ARG A 154 -13.52 14.49 8.41
C ARG A 154 -14.28 13.62 7.40
N GLN A 155 -15.61 13.65 7.44
CA GLN A 155 -16.46 12.87 6.53
C GLN A 155 -16.21 13.24 5.07
N HIS A 156 -16.10 14.53 4.76
CA HIS A 156 -15.84 15.01 3.41
C HIS A 156 -14.38 14.72 2.98
N LEU A 157 -13.41 14.96 3.86
CA LEU A 157 -11.98 14.73 3.62
C LEU A 157 -11.68 13.25 3.29
N GLY A 158 -12.38 12.31 3.92
CA GLY A 158 -12.26 10.88 3.63
C GLY A 158 -12.74 10.47 2.24
N ARG A 159 -13.58 11.30 1.60
CA ARG A 159 -14.11 11.06 0.24
C ARG A 159 -13.28 11.74 -0.85
N LEU A 160 -12.38 12.66 -0.50
CA LEU A 160 -11.52 13.32 -1.49
C LEU A 160 -10.65 12.28 -2.22
N PRO A 161 -10.47 12.44 -3.54
CA PRO A 161 -9.64 11.54 -4.30
C PRO A 161 -8.16 11.69 -3.92
N SER A 162 -7.40 10.62 -4.10
CA SER A 162 -5.95 10.68 -3.90
C SER A 162 -5.30 11.30 -5.13
N ILE A 163 -4.64 12.44 -4.94
CA ILE A 163 -3.89 13.13 -5.99
C ILE A 163 -2.45 13.29 -5.52
N ASP A 164 -1.49 12.80 -6.30
CA ASP A 164 -0.08 13.11 -6.08
C ASP A 164 0.30 14.32 -6.95
N PRO A 165 0.67 15.48 -6.38
CA PRO A 165 1.04 16.67 -7.15
C PRO A 165 2.32 16.50 -8.00
N ASN A 166 3.18 15.54 -7.66
CA ASN A 166 4.48 15.36 -8.29
C ASN A 166 4.46 14.38 -9.47
N THR A 167 3.44 13.53 -9.55
CA THR A 167 3.33 12.50 -10.60
C THR A 167 2.88 13.08 -11.94
N ARG A 168 2.90 12.23 -12.97
CA ARG A 168 2.52 12.58 -14.35
C ARG A 168 1.01 12.74 -14.42
N THR A 169 0.60 13.98 -14.64
CA THR A 169 -0.80 14.40 -14.55
C THR A 169 -1.26 14.98 -15.86
N LEU A 170 -2.41 14.55 -16.35
CA LEU A 170 -3.17 15.24 -17.39
C LEU A 170 -4.33 15.95 -16.69
N LEU A 171 -4.43 17.27 -16.85
CA LEU A 171 -5.53 18.06 -16.31
C LEU A 171 -6.48 18.42 -17.44
N ILE A 172 -7.74 18.05 -17.31
CA ILE A 172 -8.76 18.23 -18.33
C ILE A 172 -9.62 19.42 -17.91
N CYS A 173 -9.57 20.52 -18.67
CA CYS A 173 -10.26 21.76 -18.38
C CYS A 173 -11.03 22.28 -19.60
N GLY A 174 -11.98 23.20 -19.40
CA GLY A 174 -12.84 23.76 -20.44
C GLY A 174 -14.27 24.00 -19.95
N TYR A 175 -15.11 24.56 -20.82
CA TYR A 175 -16.51 24.88 -20.50
C TYR A 175 -17.31 23.67 -19.99
N PRO A 176 -18.41 23.86 -19.24
CA PRO A 176 -19.38 22.80 -18.97
C PRO A 176 -19.86 22.12 -20.27
N ASN A 177 -20.27 20.85 -20.20
CA ASN A 177 -20.88 20.10 -21.31
C ASN A 177 -20.04 19.89 -22.59
N VAL A 178 -18.78 20.32 -22.65
CA VAL A 178 -17.88 20.06 -23.81
C VAL A 178 -17.38 18.61 -23.92
N GLY A 179 -17.71 17.73 -22.95
CA GLY A 179 -17.35 16.31 -22.96
C GLY A 179 -16.08 15.90 -22.21
N LYS A 180 -15.62 16.72 -21.25
CA LYS A 180 -14.45 16.44 -20.39
C LYS A 180 -14.58 15.11 -19.62
N SER A 181 -15.69 14.93 -18.91
CA SER A 181 -15.95 13.73 -18.12
C SER A 181 -16.13 12.49 -19.00
N SER A 182 -16.71 12.65 -20.20
CA SER A 182 -16.79 11.57 -21.20
C SER A 182 -15.40 11.12 -21.64
N PHE A 183 -14.48 12.05 -21.90
CA PHE A 183 -13.10 11.71 -22.23
C PHE A 183 -12.40 10.98 -21.07
N LEU A 184 -12.56 11.45 -19.83
CA LEU A 184 -12.00 10.78 -18.66
C LEU A 184 -12.51 9.33 -18.54
N LYS A 185 -13.80 9.10 -18.79
CA LYS A 185 -14.44 7.77 -18.79
C LYS A 185 -13.96 6.88 -19.94
N SER A 186 -13.68 7.44 -21.11
CA SER A 186 -13.17 6.68 -22.26
C SER A 186 -11.71 6.29 -22.10
N VAL A 187 -10.90 7.11 -21.42
CA VAL A 187 -9.45 6.89 -21.25
C VAL A 187 -9.12 6.09 -19.99
N THR A 188 -9.99 6.12 -18.98
CA THR A 188 -9.73 5.53 -17.66
C THR A 188 -10.89 4.66 -17.20
N ARG A 189 -10.69 3.87 -16.15
CA ARG A 189 -11.77 3.12 -15.49
C ARG A 189 -12.52 3.93 -14.43
N ALA A 190 -12.40 5.26 -14.45
CA ALA A 190 -13.10 6.11 -13.50
C ALA A 190 -14.60 6.09 -13.80
N ASP A 191 -15.40 5.90 -12.75
CA ASP A 191 -16.85 6.02 -12.85
C ASP A 191 -17.25 7.46 -12.56
N VAL A 192 -17.57 8.20 -13.61
CA VAL A 192 -17.97 9.60 -13.55
C VAL A 192 -19.33 9.75 -14.22
N ASP A 193 -20.24 10.44 -13.54
CA ASP A 193 -21.57 10.72 -14.06
C ASP A 193 -21.50 11.74 -15.20
N VAL A 194 -21.99 11.35 -16.38
CA VAL A 194 -22.11 12.22 -17.54
C VAL A 194 -23.59 12.52 -17.77
N GLN A 195 -23.96 13.78 -17.60
CA GLN A 195 -25.32 14.28 -17.83
C GLN A 195 -25.28 15.56 -18.68
N PRO A 196 -26.37 15.92 -19.39
CA PRO A 196 -26.36 17.02 -20.36
C PRO A 196 -26.49 18.42 -19.72
N TYR A 197 -26.58 18.54 -18.40
CA TYR A 197 -26.69 19.83 -17.70
C TYR A 197 -25.34 20.26 -17.10
N ALA A 198 -25.12 21.57 -16.95
CA ALA A 198 -23.88 22.10 -16.38
C ALA A 198 -23.70 21.72 -14.90
N PHE A 199 -22.46 21.77 -14.41
CA PHE A 199 -22.08 21.46 -13.02
C PHE A 199 -22.36 20.01 -12.58
N THR A 200 -22.31 19.06 -13.52
CA THR A 200 -22.28 17.61 -13.23
C THR A 200 -21.12 17.23 -12.32
N THR A 201 -19.94 17.79 -12.55
CA THR A 201 -18.76 17.63 -11.69
C THR A 201 -18.59 18.83 -10.76
N LYS A 202 -18.86 18.64 -9.46
CA LYS A 202 -18.70 19.66 -8.41
C LYS A 202 -17.37 19.57 -7.65
N SER A 203 -16.61 18.51 -7.91
CA SER A 203 -15.31 18.21 -7.32
C SER A 203 -14.36 17.71 -8.38
N LEU A 204 -13.06 17.79 -8.13
CA LEU A 204 -12.05 17.16 -8.97
C LEU A 204 -12.25 15.63 -8.99
N PHE A 205 -12.36 15.03 -10.16
CA PHE A 205 -12.39 13.57 -10.32
C PHE A 205 -11.04 13.08 -10.85
N VAL A 206 -10.59 11.92 -10.38
CA VAL A 206 -9.29 11.36 -10.76
C VAL A 206 -9.51 10.00 -11.39
N GLY A 207 -9.04 9.86 -12.62
CA GLY A 207 -8.90 8.59 -13.29
C GLY A 207 -7.43 8.21 -13.42
N HIS A 208 -7.14 6.92 -13.41
CA HIS A 208 -5.80 6.42 -13.65
C HIS A 208 -5.77 5.53 -14.88
N PHE A 209 -4.67 5.61 -15.62
CA PHE A 209 -4.42 4.77 -16.77
C PHE A 209 -2.92 4.51 -16.91
N ASP A 210 -2.59 3.48 -17.69
CA ASP A 210 -1.21 3.08 -17.94
C ASP A 210 -0.83 3.40 -19.40
N TYR A 211 0.35 3.98 -19.59
CA TYR A 211 0.91 4.29 -20.90
C TYR A 211 2.43 4.10 -20.89
N LYS A 212 2.97 3.35 -21.86
CA LYS A 212 4.40 2.96 -21.91
C LYS A 212 4.93 2.42 -20.58
N TYR A 213 4.15 1.54 -19.93
CA TYR A 213 4.44 0.94 -18.61
C TYR A 213 4.58 1.96 -17.46
N LEU A 214 4.08 3.17 -17.64
CA LEU A 214 4.06 4.22 -16.62
C LEU A 214 2.61 4.51 -16.22
N ARG A 215 2.40 4.70 -14.92
CA ARG A 215 1.12 5.15 -14.37
C ARG A 215 0.96 6.65 -14.60
N PHE A 216 -0.18 7.03 -15.17
CA PHE A 216 -0.62 8.41 -15.31
C PHE A 216 -1.88 8.64 -14.47
N GLN A 217 -2.07 9.89 -14.07
CA GLN A 217 -3.33 10.36 -13.51
C GLN A 217 -3.96 11.37 -14.47
N ALA A 218 -5.22 11.19 -14.79
CA ALA A 218 -6.06 12.17 -15.47
C ALA A 218 -7.00 12.78 -14.44
N ILE A 219 -7.06 14.10 -14.38
CA ILE A 219 -7.89 14.84 -13.45
C ILE A 219 -8.90 15.63 -14.25
N ASP A 220 -10.18 15.33 -14.06
CA ASP A 220 -11.28 16.09 -14.62
C ASP A 220 -11.63 17.23 -13.67
N THR A 221 -11.63 18.45 -14.20
CA THR A 221 -11.99 19.63 -13.43
C THR A 221 -13.46 19.99 -13.65
N PRO A 222 -14.16 20.51 -12.62
CA PRO A 222 -15.40 21.25 -12.84
C PRO A 222 -15.26 22.25 -13.99
N GLY A 223 -16.35 22.45 -14.75
CA GLY A 223 -16.37 23.43 -15.84
C GLY A 223 -15.96 24.82 -15.32
N ILE A 224 -15.06 25.48 -16.04
CA ILE A 224 -14.58 26.82 -15.70
C ILE A 224 -15.40 27.81 -16.53
N LEU A 225 -15.88 28.88 -15.90
CA LEU A 225 -16.55 29.99 -16.57
C LEU A 225 -15.66 31.24 -16.56
N ASP A 226 -15.92 32.16 -17.49
CA ASP A 226 -15.16 33.40 -17.65
C ASP A 226 -15.69 34.47 -16.69
N HIS A 227 -15.39 34.28 -15.41
CA HIS A 227 -15.59 35.28 -14.36
C HIS A 227 -14.23 35.75 -13.84
N PRO A 228 -14.10 37.02 -13.40
CA PRO A 228 -12.92 37.46 -12.67
C PRO A 228 -12.61 36.51 -11.51
N LEU A 229 -11.32 36.28 -11.23
CA LEU A 229 -10.88 35.38 -10.15
C LEU A 229 -11.53 35.68 -8.79
N GLU A 230 -11.88 36.94 -8.54
CA GLU A 230 -12.50 37.44 -7.31
C GLU A 230 -13.98 37.05 -7.16
N GLU A 231 -14.66 36.74 -8.28
CA GLU A 231 -16.08 36.38 -8.34
C GLU A 231 -16.29 34.88 -8.53
N MET A 232 -15.21 34.10 -8.62
CA MET A 232 -15.29 32.65 -8.84
C MET A 232 -15.84 31.92 -7.62
N ASN A 233 -16.68 30.92 -7.89
CA ASN A 233 -17.25 30.07 -6.86
C ASN A 233 -16.21 29.11 -6.28
N THR A 234 -16.51 28.51 -5.11
CA THR A 234 -15.65 27.49 -4.48
C THR A 234 -15.39 26.28 -5.37
N ILE A 235 -16.31 25.96 -6.28
CA ILE A 235 -16.17 24.87 -7.27
C ILE A 235 -15.13 25.25 -8.34
N GLU A 236 -15.20 26.47 -8.86
CA GLU A 236 -14.29 26.96 -9.91
C GLU A 236 -12.88 27.18 -9.35
N MET A 237 -12.79 27.66 -8.11
CA MET A 237 -11.53 27.83 -7.39
C MET A 237 -10.78 26.50 -7.17
N GLN A 238 -11.48 25.36 -7.10
CA GLN A 238 -10.81 24.05 -7.08
C GLN A 238 -10.09 23.76 -8.40
N SER A 239 -10.71 24.11 -9.54
CA SER A 239 -10.11 23.97 -10.87
C SER A 239 -8.87 24.87 -10.98
N ILE A 240 -8.96 26.13 -10.55
CA ILE A 240 -7.83 27.06 -10.54
C ILE A 240 -6.69 26.55 -9.64
N THR A 241 -7.01 26.02 -8.46
CA THR A 241 -6.01 25.45 -7.54
C THR A 241 -5.29 24.25 -8.18
N ALA A 242 -6.01 23.39 -8.89
CA ALA A 242 -5.44 22.28 -9.65
C ALA A 242 -4.53 22.80 -10.78
N ILE A 243 -5.01 23.78 -11.55
CA ILE A 243 -4.25 24.43 -12.63
C ILE A 243 -3.02 25.13 -12.09
N ALA A 244 -3.02 25.72 -10.90
CA ALA A 244 -1.86 26.43 -10.37
C ALA A 244 -0.77 25.45 -9.89
N HIS A 245 -1.12 24.51 -9.00
CA HIS A 245 -0.12 23.75 -8.25
C HIS A 245 0.29 22.41 -8.87
N LEU A 246 -0.53 21.82 -9.73
CA LEU A 246 -0.22 20.51 -10.29
C LEU A 246 0.79 20.62 -11.44
N ARG A 247 1.80 19.76 -11.44
CA ARG A 247 2.74 19.66 -12.56
C ARG A 247 2.14 18.78 -13.66
N SER A 248 1.21 19.35 -14.41
CA SER A 248 0.41 18.63 -15.40
C SER A 248 0.64 19.13 -16.83
N ALA A 249 0.30 18.28 -17.79
CA ALA A 249 -0.10 18.75 -19.12
C ALA A 249 -1.58 19.17 -19.05
N ILE A 250 -1.90 20.31 -19.65
CA ILE A 250 -3.24 20.88 -19.69
C ILE A 250 -3.90 20.47 -21.00
N LEU A 251 -5.07 19.85 -20.92
CA LEU A 251 -5.95 19.56 -22.05
C LEU A 251 -7.15 20.49 -21.97
N TYR A 252 -7.17 21.53 -22.79
CA TYR A 252 -8.27 22.46 -22.91
C TYR A 252 -9.27 21.97 -23.95
N PHE A 253 -10.43 21.49 -23.48
CA PHE A 253 -11.48 20.95 -24.34
C PHE A 253 -12.38 22.05 -24.89
N MET A 254 -12.58 22.03 -26.20
CA MET A 254 -13.49 22.90 -26.94
C MET A 254 -14.53 22.07 -27.70
N ASP A 255 -15.73 22.61 -27.84
CA ASP A 255 -16.82 22.06 -28.64
C ASP A 255 -17.19 23.06 -29.74
N LEU A 256 -16.84 22.75 -30.99
CA LEU A 256 -17.11 23.62 -32.14
C LEU A 256 -18.58 23.58 -32.60
N SER A 257 -19.36 22.61 -32.13
CA SER A 257 -20.77 22.47 -32.52
C SER A 257 -21.73 23.40 -31.76
N GLU A 258 -21.21 24.12 -30.76
CA GLU A 258 -21.97 24.99 -29.83
C GLU A 258 -23.07 24.28 -29.02
N GLN A 259 -23.20 22.95 -29.14
CA GLN A 259 -24.14 22.13 -28.36
C GLN A 259 -23.91 22.20 -26.85
N CYS A 260 -22.73 22.63 -26.41
CA CYS A 260 -22.43 22.88 -25.00
C CYS A 260 -23.18 24.09 -24.42
N GLY A 261 -23.87 24.88 -25.25
CA GLY A 261 -24.63 26.07 -24.84
C GLY A 261 -23.80 27.36 -24.81
N TYR A 262 -22.60 27.35 -25.38
CA TYR A 262 -21.68 28.49 -25.44
C TYR A 262 -21.08 28.61 -26.84
N THR A 263 -20.91 29.84 -27.31
CA THR A 263 -20.36 30.10 -28.64
C THR A 263 -18.88 29.75 -28.72
N VAL A 264 -18.38 29.50 -29.93
CA VAL A 264 -16.95 29.24 -30.14
C VAL A 264 -16.10 30.42 -29.67
N GLN A 265 -16.54 31.66 -29.89
CA GLN A 265 -15.79 32.86 -29.48
C GLN A 265 -15.65 32.96 -27.95
N ALA A 266 -16.71 32.62 -27.19
CA ALA A 266 -16.65 32.59 -25.74
C ALA A 266 -15.65 31.54 -25.23
N GLN A 267 -15.65 30.36 -25.86
CA GLN A 267 -14.67 29.29 -25.57
C GLN A 267 -13.22 29.75 -25.81
N MET A 268 -12.99 30.57 -26.82
CA MET A 268 -11.67 31.12 -27.14
C MET A 268 -11.25 32.24 -26.19
N GLN A 269 -12.19 33.10 -25.80
CA GLN A 269 -11.96 34.18 -24.81
C GLN A 269 -11.55 33.60 -23.45
N LEU A 270 -12.25 32.57 -22.98
CA LEU A 270 -11.88 31.88 -21.74
C LEU A 270 -10.47 31.31 -21.82
N PHE A 271 -10.10 30.67 -22.94
CA PHE A 271 -8.74 30.16 -23.12
C PHE A 271 -7.70 31.28 -22.99
N GLN A 272 -7.95 32.45 -23.58
CA GLN A 272 -7.06 33.59 -23.48
C GLN A 272 -6.98 34.16 -22.06
N SER A 273 -8.10 34.19 -21.32
CA SER A 273 -8.15 34.71 -19.95
C SER A 273 -7.38 33.80 -18.97
N ILE A 274 -7.45 32.48 -19.13
CA ILE A 274 -6.75 31.52 -18.27
C ILE A 274 -5.33 31.16 -18.75
N LYS A 275 -4.95 31.51 -19.98
CA LYS A 275 -3.61 31.24 -20.55
C LYS A 275 -2.45 31.65 -19.63
N PRO A 276 -2.48 32.77 -18.90
CA PRO A 276 -1.41 33.13 -17.97
C PRO A 276 -1.17 32.09 -16.86
N LEU A 277 -2.22 31.34 -16.46
CA LEU A 277 -2.11 30.28 -15.44
C LEU A 277 -1.39 29.02 -15.96
N PHE A 278 -1.25 28.90 -17.29
CA PHE A 278 -0.58 27.77 -17.93
C PHE A 278 0.92 27.96 -18.11
N ALA A 279 1.51 29.02 -17.53
CA ALA A 279 2.93 29.27 -17.60
C ALA A 279 3.76 28.05 -17.14
N ASN A 280 4.76 27.68 -17.94
CA ASN A 280 5.62 26.50 -17.74
C ASN A 280 4.88 25.15 -17.80
N LYS A 281 3.74 25.07 -18.48
CA LYS A 281 2.99 23.83 -18.69
C LYS A 281 2.81 23.56 -20.17
N LEU A 282 2.74 22.28 -20.52
CA LEU A 282 2.35 21.86 -21.85
C LEU A 282 0.85 22.05 -22.02
N VAL A 283 0.43 22.75 -23.06
CA VAL A 283 -0.97 23.06 -23.33
C VAL A 283 -1.40 22.43 -24.65
N PHE A 284 -2.50 21.69 -24.61
CA PHE A 284 -3.15 21.12 -25.78
C PHE A 284 -4.56 21.68 -25.85
N ILE A 285 -4.95 22.19 -27.02
CA ILE A 285 -6.34 22.48 -27.31
C ILE A 285 -6.92 21.24 -27.99
N VAL A 286 -7.96 20.70 -27.39
CA VAL A 286 -8.61 19.46 -27.80
C VAL A 286 -10.01 19.78 -28.29
N ILE A 287 -10.22 19.65 -29.59
CA ILE A 287 -11.53 19.81 -30.21
C ILE A 287 -12.29 18.49 -30.09
N ASN A 288 -13.38 18.51 -29.33
CA ASN A 288 -14.27 17.37 -29.16
C ASN A 288 -15.51 17.50 -30.08
N LYS A 289 -16.24 16.40 -30.25
CA LYS A 289 -17.45 16.28 -31.08
C LYS A 289 -17.22 16.52 -32.58
N ILE A 290 -16.08 16.07 -33.09
CA ILE A 290 -15.75 16.15 -34.53
C ILE A 290 -16.67 15.33 -35.43
N ASP A 291 -17.51 14.47 -34.85
CA ASP A 291 -18.61 13.77 -35.52
C ASP A 291 -19.73 14.72 -35.94
N VAL A 292 -19.84 15.90 -35.32
CA VAL A 292 -20.85 16.92 -35.63
C VAL A 292 -20.26 18.06 -36.44
N THR A 293 -19.12 18.61 -36.02
CA THR A 293 -18.49 19.77 -36.66
C THR A 293 -16.97 19.65 -36.59
N ARG A 294 -16.30 19.65 -37.74
CA ARG A 294 -14.85 19.64 -37.82
C ARG A 294 -14.31 21.07 -37.91
N PRO A 295 -13.02 21.31 -37.58
CA PRO A 295 -12.42 22.64 -37.72
C PRO A 295 -12.41 23.17 -39.17
N GLU A 296 -12.52 22.26 -40.15
CA GLU A 296 -12.60 22.56 -41.58
C GLU A 296 -13.99 23.07 -42.01
N ASP A 297 -15.03 22.77 -41.23
CA ASP A 297 -16.41 23.16 -41.52
C ASP A 297 -16.77 24.55 -40.99
N LEU A 298 -15.86 25.19 -40.24
CA LEU A 298 -16.06 26.52 -39.66
C LEU A 298 -15.95 27.63 -40.71
N ASP A 299 -16.53 28.78 -40.41
CA ASP A 299 -16.36 29.98 -41.21
C ASP A 299 -14.88 30.45 -41.22
N PRO A 300 -14.40 31.06 -42.33
CA PRO A 300 -12.99 31.46 -42.45
C PRO A 300 -12.51 32.43 -41.36
N GLU A 301 -13.40 33.24 -40.79
CA GLU A 301 -13.05 34.19 -39.74
C GLU A 301 -12.77 33.46 -38.42
N THR A 302 -13.69 32.60 -37.97
CA THR A 302 -13.49 31.77 -36.77
C THR A 302 -12.31 30.82 -36.94
N GLN A 303 -12.09 30.27 -38.14
CA GLN A 303 -10.92 29.43 -38.42
C GLN A 303 -9.61 30.22 -38.28
N ALA A 304 -9.57 31.47 -38.77
CA ALA A 304 -8.41 32.35 -38.60
C ALA A 304 -8.18 32.72 -37.12
N GLN A 305 -9.25 32.97 -36.35
CA GLN A 305 -9.14 33.22 -34.92
C GLN A 305 -8.63 31.98 -34.18
N LEU A 306 -9.12 30.79 -34.53
CA LEU A 306 -8.69 29.51 -33.95
C LEU A 306 -7.19 29.29 -34.25
N GLN A 307 -6.77 29.53 -35.49
CA GLN A 307 -5.37 29.50 -35.90
C GLN A 307 -4.50 30.51 -35.12
N ALA A 308 -5.02 31.69 -34.82
CA ALA A 308 -4.30 32.70 -34.04
C ALA A 308 -4.05 32.27 -32.58
N LEU A 309 -4.85 31.35 -32.02
CA LEU A 309 -4.58 30.76 -30.71
C LEU A 309 -3.38 29.81 -30.74
N PHE A 310 -3.10 29.17 -31.88
CA PHE A 310 -1.97 28.26 -32.05
C PHE A 310 -0.73 29.02 -32.51
N LYS A 311 0.07 29.51 -31.55
CA LYS A 311 1.46 29.87 -31.86
C LYS A 311 2.29 28.57 -31.96
N PRO A 312 2.92 28.27 -33.10
CA PRO A 312 3.70 27.04 -33.25
C PRO A 312 4.81 26.97 -32.21
N GLY A 313 4.77 25.92 -31.39
CA GLY A 313 5.72 25.63 -30.32
C GLY A 313 5.16 25.71 -28.89
N ASP A 314 4.06 26.43 -28.68
CA ASP A 314 3.51 26.72 -27.33
C ASP A 314 2.20 25.96 -27.05
N VAL A 315 1.37 25.75 -28.07
CA VAL A 315 0.07 25.06 -27.98
C VAL A 315 -0.12 24.14 -29.18
N GLU A 316 -0.57 22.91 -28.94
CA GLU A 316 -0.86 21.91 -29.97
C GLU A 316 -2.37 21.66 -30.11
N LEU A 317 -2.86 21.57 -31.34
CA LEU A 317 -4.26 21.29 -31.64
C LEU A 317 -4.45 19.78 -31.87
N LEU A 318 -5.42 19.21 -31.16
CA LEU A 318 -5.79 17.80 -31.27
C LEU A 318 -7.31 17.68 -31.47
N GLN A 319 -7.73 16.62 -32.14
CA GLN A 319 -9.13 16.39 -32.52
C GLN A 319 -9.58 15.02 -32.02
N LEU A 320 -10.79 14.93 -31.47
CA LEU A 320 -11.39 13.67 -31.06
C LEU A 320 -12.92 13.70 -31.06
N SER A 321 -13.54 12.52 -31.08
CA SER A 321 -14.94 12.34 -30.70
C SER A 321 -15.04 11.27 -29.61
N CYS A 322 -15.60 11.66 -28.46
CA CYS A 322 -15.88 10.70 -27.40
C CYS A 322 -17.04 9.75 -27.75
N THR A 323 -17.90 10.12 -28.70
CA THR A 323 -19.08 9.34 -29.12
C THR A 323 -18.67 8.21 -30.06
N THR A 324 -17.85 8.51 -31.07
CA THR A 324 -17.36 7.51 -32.05
C THR A 324 -16.05 6.85 -31.60
N ALA A 325 -15.43 7.33 -30.52
CA ALA A 325 -14.10 6.97 -30.05
C ALA A 325 -12.95 7.30 -31.01
N GLU A 326 -13.21 8.06 -32.09
CA GLU A 326 -12.22 8.57 -33.03
C GLU A 326 -11.26 9.54 -32.32
N GLY A 327 -9.95 9.41 -32.55
CA GLY A 327 -8.93 10.31 -32.00
C GLY A 327 -8.66 10.22 -30.49
N VAL A 328 -9.50 9.55 -29.69
CA VAL A 328 -9.36 9.51 -28.22
C VAL A 328 -8.00 8.95 -27.78
N GLN A 329 -7.54 7.86 -28.39
CA GLN A 329 -6.24 7.26 -28.07
C GLN A 329 -5.08 8.11 -28.58
N GLU A 330 -5.24 8.77 -29.73
CA GLU A 330 -4.22 9.64 -30.32
C GLU A 330 -3.95 10.84 -29.43
N VAL A 331 -5.02 11.52 -28.97
CA VAL A 331 -4.91 12.65 -28.03
C VAL A 331 -4.24 12.23 -26.72
N LYS A 332 -4.66 11.08 -26.17
CA LYS A 332 -4.02 10.53 -24.97
C LYS A 332 -2.53 10.28 -25.19
N ASN A 333 -2.17 9.65 -26.31
CA ASN A 333 -0.79 9.29 -26.62
C ASN A 333 0.08 10.54 -26.84
N ALA A 334 -0.36 11.49 -27.66
CA ALA A 334 0.32 12.75 -27.92
C ALA A 334 0.62 13.52 -26.62
N ALA A 335 -0.41 13.70 -25.77
CA ALA A 335 -0.25 14.39 -24.49
C ALA A 335 0.74 13.67 -23.56
N CYS A 336 0.69 12.33 -23.50
CA CYS A 336 1.60 11.55 -22.68
C CYS A 336 3.04 11.58 -23.18
N GLU A 337 3.26 11.45 -24.49
CA GLU A 337 4.60 11.48 -25.09
C GLU A 337 5.29 12.82 -24.86
N ARG A 338 4.58 13.92 -25.11
CA ARG A 338 5.11 15.26 -24.87
C ARG A 338 5.40 15.51 -23.40
N LEU A 339 4.52 15.08 -22.49
CA LEU A 339 4.78 15.18 -21.06
C LEU A 339 5.98 14.34 -20.63
N ILE A 340 6.17 13.13 -21.18
CA ILE A 340 7.36 12.33 -20.91
C ILE A 340 8.62 13.03 -21.40
N ALA A 341 8.61 13.57 -22.62
CA ALA A 341 9.75 14.27 -23.20
C ALA A 341 10.19 15.46 -22.36
N ASP A 342 9.26 16.32 -21.95
CA ASP A 342 9.53 17.47 -21.06
C ASP A 342 10.08 17.01 -19.69
N ARG A 343 9.47 15.99 -19.08
CA ARG A 343 9.93 15.46 -17.78
C ARG A 343 11.33 14.84 -17.86
N VAL A 344 11.67 14.18 -18.96
CA VAL A 344 13.00 13.64 -19.20
C VAL A 344 14.01 14.78 -19.39
N ALA A 345 13.67 15.82 -20.17
CA ALA A 345 14.51 16.98 -20.37
C ALA A 345 14.80 17.72 -19.05
N GLN A 346 13.77 17.94 -18.22
CA GLN A 346 13.92 18.53 -16.88
C GLN A 346 14.81 17.68 -15.97
N LYS A 347 14.65 16.34 -16.01
CA LYS A 347 15.45 15.42 -15.20
C LYS A 347 16.92 15.39 -15.64
N LEU A 348 17.19 15.46 -16.94
CA LEU A 348 18.54 15.59 -17.49
C LEU A 348 19.18 16.89 -17.02
N LYS A 349 18.48 18.03 -17.20
CA LYS A 349 18.96 19.36 -16.77
C LYS A 349 19.26 19.43 -15.27
N ALA A 350 18.42 18.80 -14.44
CA ALA A 350 18.61 18.77 -12.99
C ALA A 350 19.75 17.83 -12.53
N GLY A 351 20.08 16.81 -13.31
CA GLY A 351 21.14 15.83 -13.00
C GLY A 351 22.50 16.13 -13.62
N THR A 352 22.58 17.09 -14.55
CA THR A 352 23.82 17.61 -15.13
C THR A 352 24.32 18.80 -14.32
N SER A 353 25.55 18.70 -13.81
CA SER A 353 26.25 19.85 -13.21
C SER A 353 26.61 20.91 -14.26
N SER A 354 26.95 22.13 -13.83
CA SER A 354 27.36 23.22 -14.72
C SER A 354 28.62 22.90 -15.55
N SER A 355 29.42 21.91 -15.14
CA SER A 355 30.57 21.38 -15.88
C SER A 355 30.21 20.27 -16.87
N GLY A 356 28.93 19.93 -17.03
CA GLY A 356 28.47 18.86 -17.91
C GLY A 356 28.64 17.44 -17.35
N ALA A 357 29.23 17.29 -16.15
CA ALA A 357 29.36 16.01 -15.51
C ALA A 357 27.99 15.55 -14.96
N VAL A 358 27.62 14.30 -15.28
CA VAL A 358 26.41 13.63 -14.79
C VAL A 358 26.70 13.07 -13.39
N GLY A 359 26.02 13.61 -12.38
CA GLY A 359 26.25 13.24 -10.97
C GLY A 359 24.98 12.78 -10.24
N GLY A 360 25.16 12.12 -9.10
CA GLY A 360 24.08 11.71 -8.20
C GLY A 360 23.08 10.72 -8.83
N ARG A 361 21.78 10.92 -8.56
CA ARG A 361 20.69 10.01 -8.96
C ARG A 361 20.60 9.76 -10.47
N LEU A 362 21.08 10.68 -11.31
CA LEU A 362 21.07 10.48 -12.77
C LEU A 362 22.16 9.48 -13.19
N GLY A 363 23.32 9.50 -12.54
CA GLY A 363 24.39 8.51 -12.77
C GLY A 363 23.93 7.09 -12.46
N ASP A 364 23.25 6.89 -11.32
CA ASP A 364 22.67 5.58 -10.94
C ASP A 364 21.68 5.06 -11.97
N VAL A 365 20.88 5.97 -12.57
CA VAL A 365 19.91 5.62 -13.62
C VAL A 365 20.63 5.28 -14.93
N LEU A 366 21.67 6.02 -15.31
CA LEU A 366 22.45 5.73 -16.51
C LEU A 366 23.14 4.37 -16.41
N ALA A 367 23.64 3.99 -15.24
CA ALA A 367 24.22 2.66 -15.02
C ALA A 367 23.19 1.53 -15.26
N ARG A 368 21.91 1.76 -14.95
CA ARG A 368 20.82 0.79 -15.21
C ARG A 368 20.37 0.77 -16.67
N ILE A 369 20.45 1.90 -17.36
CA ILE A 369 20.10 2.01 -18.79
C ILE A 369 21.21 1.41 -19.66
N HIS A 370 22.46 1.42 -19.17
CA HIS A 370 23.61 0.88 -19.89
C HIS A 370 23.46 -0.62 -20.13
N VAL A 371 23.38 -1.01 -21.40
CA VAL A 371 23.41 -2.41 -21.82
C VAL A 371 24.86 -2.81 -22.08
N ALA A 372 25.40 -3.70 -21.25
CA ALA A 372 26.74 -4.23 -21.40
C ALA A 372 26.87 -5.01 -22.71
N ARG A 373 27.99 -4.83 -23.42
CA ARG A 373 28.30 -5.56 -24.65
C ARG A 373 29.41 -6.58 -24.37
N PRO A 374 29.25 -7.84 -24.77
CA PRO A 374 30.27 -8.86 -24.56
C PRO A 374 31.53 -8.52 -25.39
N MET A 375 32.71 -8.70 -24.79
CA MET A 375 34.01 -8.55 -25.46
C MET A 375 34.58 -9.95 -25.76
N GLY A 376 34.52 -10.39 -27.02
CA GLY A 376 35.04 -11.70 -27.45
C GLY A 376 34.23 -12.37 -28.57
N GLY A 377 34.81 -13.38 -29.23
CA GLY A 377 34.33 -13.96 -30.50
C GLY A 377 33.86 -15.42 -30.46
N VAL A 378 33.65 -16.02 -29.29
CA VAL A 378 33.04 -17.37 -29.21
C VAL A 378 31.53 -17.21 -29.28
N VAL A 379 30.92 -17.70 -30.37
CA VAL A 379 29.47 -17.68 -30.55
C VAL A 379 28.84 -18.72 -29.62
N ARG A 380 27.96 -18.27 -28.71
CA ARG A 380 27.13 -19.14 -27.89
C ARG A 380 25.71 -19.08 -28.44
N GLU A 381 25.27 -20.15 -29.06
CA GLU A 381 23.91 -20.22 -29.60
C GLU A 381 22.88 -20.46 -28.50
N SER A 382 21.69 -19.87 -28.64
CA SER A 382 20.56 -20.17 -27.77
C SER A 382 19.91 -21.47 -28.21
N PHE A 383 19.91 -22.49 -27.35
CA PHE A 383 19.20 -23.75 -27.63
C PHE A 383 17.76 -23.66 -27.12
N ILE A 384 16.80 -23.64 -28.05
CA ILE A 384 15.36 -23.73 -27.77
C ILE A 384 14.86 -25.04 -28.41
N PRO A 385 14.38 -26.02 -27.62
CA PRO A 385 13.87 -27.27 -28.17
C PRO A 385 12.71 -27.05 -29.14
N GLU A 386 12.66 -27.84 -30.22
CA GLU A 386 11.59 -27.76 -31.22
C GLU A 386 10.20 -27.95 -30.60
N ALA A 387 10.09 -28.85 -29.61
CA ALA A 387 8.86 -29.09 -28.86
C ALA A 387 8.32 -27.83 -28.15
N ALA A 388 9.21 -26.92 -27.71
CA ALA A 388 8.80 -25.65 -27.09
C ALA A 388 8.34 -24.63 -28.14
N LEU A 389 8.97 -24.59 -29.31
CA LEU A 389 8.59 -23.73 -30.43
C LEU A 389 7.26 -24.15 -31.07
N ALA A 390 7.03 -25.46 -31.19
CA ALA A 390 5.80 -26.02 -31.73
C ALA A 390 4.61 -26.00 -30.75
N LYS A 391 4.84 -25.65 -29.48
CA LYS A 391 3.81 -25.68 -28.44
C LYS A 391 2.75 -24.61 -28.71
N LYS A 392 1.50 -25.05 -28.86
CA LYS A 392 0.35 -24.14 -28.97
C LYS A 392 0.22 -23.29 -27.70
N LYS A 393 -0.06 -21.99 -27.86
CA LYS A 393 -0.31 -21.08 -26.74
C LYS A 393 -1.54 -21.57 -25.99
N TYR A 394 -1.41 -21.69 -24.68
CA TYR A 394 -2.52 -22.08 -23.82
C TYR A 394 -3.60 -21.01 -23.78
N ASP A 395 -4.84 -21.39 -24.07
CA ASP A 395 -6.04 -20.60 -23.87
C ASP A 395 -6.97 -21.32 -22.88
N LYS A 396 -7.45 -20.59 -21.88
CA LYS A 396 -8.35 -21.13 -20.87
C LYS A 396 -9.76 -21.38 -21.43
N ASN A 397 -10.16 -20.62 -22.44
CA ASN A 397 -11.50 -20.67 -23.01
C ASN A 397 -11.65 -21.69 -24.15
N ASP A 398 -10.54 -22.31 -24.58
CA ASP A 398 -10.54 -23.34 -25.60
C ASP A 398 -11.12 -24.66 -25.03
N PRO A 399 -12.20 -25.23 -25.61
CA PRO A 399 -12.76 -26.50 -25.18
C PRO A 399 -11.78 -27.67 -25.26
N ASP A 400 -10.87 -27.65 -26.24
CA ASP A 400 -9.90 -28.72 -26.49
C ASP A 400 -8.54 -28.44 -25.81
N ARG A 401 -8.53 -27.56 -24.79
CA ARG A 401 -7.31 -27.26 -24.03
C ARG A 401 -6.78 -28.48 -23.31
N ILE A 402 -5.46 -28.55 -23.18
CA ILE A 402 -4.79 -29.55 -22.34
C ILE A 402 -5.27 -29.34 -20.90
N LYS A 403 -5.77 -30.39 -20.26
CA LYS A 403 -6.11 -30.38 -18.83
C LYS A 403 -4.86 -30.11 -18.00
N LEU A 404 -4.91 -29.06 -17.18
CA LEU A 404 -3.83 -28.77 -16.24
C LEU A 404 -4.06 -29.56 -14.94
N ALA A 405 -2.99 -29.79 -14.16
CA ALA A 405 -3.10 -30.49 -12.88
C ALA A 405 -4.09 -29.82 -11.91
N ARG A 406 -4.29 -28.50 -12.04
CA ARG A 406 -5.31 -27.76 -11.29
C ARG A 406 -6.74 -28.15 -11.67
N ASP A 407 -7.02 -28.40 -12.96
CA ASP A 407 -8.35 -28.85 -13.38
C ASP A 407 -8.63 -30.26 -12.80
N ILE A 408 -7.61 -31.13 -12.80
CA ILE A 408 -7.68 -32.48 -12.20
C ILE A 408 -7.90 -32.41 -10.68
N GLU A 409 -7.23 -31.49 -9.99
CA GLU A 409 -7.43 -31.24 -8.56
C GLU A 409 -8.87 -30.78 -8.28
N GLU A 410 -9.40 -29.83 -9.05
CA GLU A 410 -10.76 -29.31 -8.90
C GLU A 410 -11.82 -30.41 -9.19
N GLU A 411 -11.58 -31.30 -10.17
CA GLU A 411 -12.44 -32.46 -10.47
C GLU A 411 -12.44 -33.50 -9.33
N ASN A 412 -11.32 -33.68 -8.62
CA ASN A 412 -11.13 -34.73 -7.61
C ASN A 412 -11.27 -34.26 -6.15
N GLY A 413 -12.10 -33.24 -5.92
CA GLY A 413 -12.45 -32.79 -4.57
C GLY A 413 -11.74 -31.51 -4.11
N GLY A 414 -10.87 -30.94 -4.93
CA GLY A 414 -10.27 -29.63 -4.73
C GLY A 414 -9.13 -29.59 -3.72
N ALA A 415 -8.65 -28.37 -3.50
CA ALA A 415 -7.50 -28.10 -2.65
C ALA A 415 -7.73 -28.57 -1.20
N GLY A 416 -6.80 -29.40 -0.71
CA GLY A 416 -6.83 -29.96 0.64
C GLY A 416 -7.51 -31.33 0.77
N VAL A 417 -8.18 -31.82 -0.27
CA VAL A 417 -8.75 -33.17 -0.32
C VAL A 417 -8.02 -34.04 -1.33
N TYR A 418 -7.75 -33.51 -2.51
CA TYR A 418 -7.02 -34.22 -3.55
C TYR A 418 -5.56 -34.48 -3.12
N ASN A 419 -5.12 -35.73 -3.22
CA ASN A 419 -3.74 -36.13 -2.97
C ASN A 419 -3.02 -36.35 -4.31
N VAL A 420 -1.98 -35.56 -4.57
CA VAL A 420 -1.21 -35.64 -5.81
C VAL A 420 -0.32 -36.87 -5.76
N ASP A 421 -0.44 -37.76 -6.74
CA ASP A 421 0.53 -38.83 -6.92
C ASP A 421 1.84 -38.28 -7.51
N LEU A 422 2.92 -38.38 -6.75
CA LEU A 422 4.24 -37.92 -7.16
C LEU A 422 4.94 -38.88 -8.13
N LYS A 423 4.52 -40.15 -8.18
CA LYS A 423 5.16 -41.23 -8.93
C LYS A 423 4.62 -41.40 -10.35
N ASP A 424 3.38 -40.95 -10.60
CA ASP A 424 2.67 -41.08 -11.89
C ASP A 424 3.50 -40.60 -13.10
N LYS A 425 4.25 -39.50 -12.94
CA LYS A 425 5.02 -38.86 -14.02
C LYS A 425 6.48 -39.28 -14.12
N TYR A 426 6.91 -40.33 -13.41
CA TYR A 426 8.28 -40.84 -13.53
C TYR A 426 8.50 -41.46 -14.92
N MET A 427 9.74 -41.40 -15.41
CA MET A 427 10.16 -42.07 -16.64
C MET A 427 11.12 -43.19 -16.22
N LEU A 428 10.59 -44.41 -16.16
CA LEU A 428 11.35 -45.62 -15.82
C LEU A 428 11.40 -46.54 -17.05
N GLU A 429 12.31 -47.51 -17.04
CA GLU A 429 12.40 -48.51 -18.12
C GLU A 429 11.14 -49.37 -18.21
N ASN A 430 10.55 -49.71 -17.06
CA ASN A 430 9.26 -50.37 -16.97
C ASN A 430 8.27 -49.49 -16.18
N ASP A 431 7.14 -49.18 -16.79
CA ASP A 431 6.06 -48.40 -16.18
C ASP A 431 5.37 -49.14 -15.01
N GLU A 432 5.44 -50.48 -14.99
CA GLU A 432 4.82 -51.30 -13.94
C GLU A 432 5.43 -51.04 -12.55
N TRP A 433 6.73 -50.72 -12.50
CA TRP A 433 7.47 -50.55 -11.25
C TRP A 433 7.35 -49.13 -10.66
N LYS A 434 6.59 -48.23 -11.29
CA LYS A 434 6.44 -46.83 -10.84
C LYS A 434 5.98 -46.70 -9.40
N HIS A 435 5.09 -47.59 -8.96
CA HIS A 435 4.49 -47.53 -7.64
C HIS A 435 5.21 -48.39 -6.58
N ASP A 436 6.31 -49.05 -6.95
CA ASP A 436 7.06 -49.91 -6.05
C ASP A 436 7.62 -49.13 -4.85
N LYS A 437 7.74 -49.82 -3.72
CA LYS A 437 8.28 -49.28 -2.48
C LYS A 437 9.75 -49.63 -2.39
N ILE A 438 10.61 -48.61 -2.45
CA ILE A 438 12.05 -48.76 -2.30
C ILE A 438 12.34 -48.99 -0.81
N PRO A 439 12.99 -50.10 -0.41
CA PRO A 439 13.47 -50.28 0.96
C PRO A 439 14.56 -49.24 1.27
N GLU A 440 14.37 -48.44 2.31
CA GLU A 440 15.33 -47.39 2.67
C GLU A 440 16.37 -47.88 3.69
N ILE A 441 15.99 -48.79 4.59
CA ILE A 441 16.80 -49.25 5.72
C ILE A 441 16.78 -50.78 5.78
N PHE A 442 17.94 -51.38 5.97
CA PHE A 442 18.13 -52.81 6.19
C PHE A 442 19.18 -53.04 7.29
N ASP A 443 18.83 -53.74 8.36
CA ASP A 443 19.69 -54.08 9.50
C ASP A 443 20.54 -52.92 10.06
N GLY A 444 19.92 -51.75 10.23
CA GLY A 444 20.56 -50.55 10.78
C GLY A 444 21.46 -49.80 9.80
N LYS A 445 21.52 -50.21 8.54
CA LYS A 445 22.24 -49.54 7.45
C LYS A 445 21.24 -48.99 6.42
N ASN A 446 21.61 -47.92 5.71
CA ASN A 446 20.77 -47.38 4.62
C ASN A 446 21.04 -48.18 3.34
N VAL A 447 19.99 -48.53 2.62
CA VAL A 447 20.11 -49.29 1.36
C VAL A 447 20.77 -48.44 0.27
N TYR A 448 20.50 -47.13 0.23
CA TYR A 448 21.09 -46.20 -0.74
C TYR A 448 22.61 -46.14 -0.70
N ASP A 449 23.24 -46.46 0.44
CA ASP A 449 24.70 -46.47 0.58
C ASP A 449 25.34 -47.64 -0.21
N PHE A 450 24.54 -48.63 -0.62
CA PHE A 450 24.98 -49.83 -1.33
C PHE A 450 24.44 -49.92 -2.76
N VAL A 451 23.75 -48.87 -3.26
CA VAL A 451 23.26 -48.84 -4.64
C VAL A 451 24.41 -48.48 -5.58
N ASP A 452 24.91 -49.49 -6.30
CA ASP A 452 25.98 -49.36 -7.28
C ASP A 452 25.66 -50.22 -8.51
N PRO A 453 25.75 -49.68 -9.75
CA PRO A 453 25.54 -50.45 -10.97
C PRO A 453 26.39 -51.72 -11.05
N ASP A 454 27.58 -51.71 -10.44
CA ASP A 454 28.57 -52.79 -10.52
C ASP A 454 28.66 -53.61 -9.21
N ILE A 455 27.64 -53.56 -8.35
CA ILE A 455 27.68 -54.16 -7.00
C ILE A 455 27.97 -55.67 -7.01
N GLU A 456 27.41 -56.42 -7.97
CA GLU A 456 27.62 -57.87 -8.11
C GLU A 456 29.09 -58.21 -8.39
N SER A 457 29.77 -57.38 -9.18
CA SER A 457 31.20 -57.57 -9.48
C SER A 457 32.09 -57.34 -8.25
N LYS A 458 31.74 -56.34 -7.43
CA LYS A 458 32.45 -56.03 -6.17
C LYS A 458 32.21 -57.12 -5.12
N LEU A 459 30.99 -57.66 -5.08
CA LEU A 459 30.65 -58.77 -4.19
C LEU A 459 31.43 -60.03 -4.55
N ALA A 460 31.50 -60.39 -5.84
CA ALA A 460 32.26 -61.54 -6.30
C ALA A 460 33.75 -61.45 -5.95
N ALA A 461 34.36 -60.27 -6.07
CA ALA A 461 35.76 -60.06 -5.67
C ALA A 461 35.99 -60.20 -4.16
N LEU A 462 35.00 -59.78 -3.35
CA LEU A 462 35.06 -59.91 -1.89
C LEU A 462 34.85 -61.36 -1.44
N GLU A 463 33.95 -62.10 -2.08
CA GLU A 463 33.76 -63.53 -1.85
C GLU A 463 35.02 -64.33 -2.19
N GLU A 464 35.71 -64.01 -3.30
CA GLU A 464 37.00 -64.63 -3.65
C GLU A 464 38.10 -64.32 -2.62
N GLU A 465 38.10 -63.12 -2.05
CA GLU A 465 39.02 -62.74 -0.97
C GLU A 465 38.72 -63.53 0.32
N GLU A 466 37.44 -63.65 0.71
CA GLU A 466 37.02 -64.43 1.89
C GLU A 466 37.32 -65.93 1.73
N GLU A 467 37.04 -66.53 0.56
CA GLU A 467 37.37 -67.94 0.27
C GLU A 467 38.88 -68.20 0.42
N LYS A 468 39.70 -67.24 -0.01
CA LYS A 468 41.15 -67.32 0.15
C LYS A 468 41.57 -67.25 1.62
N LEU A 469 40.96 -66.36 2.41
CA LEU A 469 41.24 -66.23 3.85
C LEU A 469 40.81 -67.48 4.63
N GLU A 470 39.67 -68.08 4.30
CA GLU A 470 39.22 -69.35 4.89
C GLU A 470 40.17 -70.50 4.55
N ALA A 471 40.64 -70.61 3.30
CA ALA A 471 41.58 -71.64 2.88
C ALA A 471 42.95 -71.51 3.59
N GLU A 472 43.33 -70.31 4.00
CA GLU A 472 44.55 -70.03 4.78
C GLU A 472 44.38 -70.32 6.29
N GLY A 473 43.19 -70.72 6.75
CA GLY A 473 42.90 -71.06 8.15
C GLY A 473 42.78 -69.84 9.07
N TYR A 474 42.56 -68.63 8.51
CA TYR A 474 42.54 -67.37 9.28
C TYR A 474 41.47 -67.35 10.38
N TYR A 475 40.38 -68.09 10.20
CA TYR A 475 39.24 -68.15 11.12
C TYR A 475 39.28 -69.36 12.07
N ASP A 476 40.30 -70.22 12.01
CA ASP A 476 40.46 -71.31 12.96
C ASP A 476 40.96 -70.76 14.31
N SER A 477 40.11 -70.77 15.33
CA SER A 477 40.49 -70.38 16.69
C SER A 477 41.09 -71.58 17.43
N ASP A 478 42.42 -71.60 17.59
CA ASP A 478 43.11 -72.59 18.43
C ASP A 478 42.78 -72.38 19.91
N ASP A 479 41.78 -73.08 20.43
CA ASP A 479 41.57 -73.24 21.89
C ASP A 479 42.54 -74.33 22.40
N ASP A 480 43.77 -73.95 22.72
CA ASP A 480 44.73 -74.85 23.36
C ASP A 480 44.21 -75.33 24.73
N LEU A 481 44.11 -76.65 24.91
CA LEU A 481 43.67 -77.31 26.14
C LEU A 481 44.60 -76.96 27.32
N GLU A 482 44.07 -76.27 28.33
CA GLU A 482 44.79 -75.81 29.55
C GLU A 482 45.45 -77.01 30.28
N ASP A 483 46.77 -76.95 30.51
CA ASP A 483 47.54 -78.02 31.16
C ASP A 483 47.07 -78.27 32.62
N ALA A 484 47.15 -79.52 33.07
CA ALA A 484 46.56 -79.94 34.36
C ALA A 484 47.11 -79.18 35.58
N GLU A 485 48.35 -78.69 35.52
CA GLU A 485 48.92 -77.83 36.57
C GLU A 485 48.22 -76.47 36.63
N ASP A 486 47.93 -75.85 35.47
CA ASP A 486 47.26 -74.55 35.40
C ASP A 486 45.80 -74.67 35.88
N ALA A 487 45.13 -75.77 35.54
CA ALA A 487 43.80 -76.08 36.09
C ALA A 487 43.84 -76.24 37.62
N GLU A 488 44.87 -76.89 38.18
CA GLU A 488 45.01 -77.11 39.63
C GLU A 488 45.37 -75.81 40.37
N ILE A 489 46.24 -74.97 39.79
CA ILE A 489 46.57 -73.62 40.29
C ILE A 489 45.30 -72.78 40.33
N ARG A 490 44.52 -72.77 39.25
CA ARG A 490 43.27 -72.03 39.15
C ARG A 490 42.25 -72.54 40.17
N MET A 491 42.18 -73.84 40.40
CA MET A 491 41.31 -74.44 41.41
C MET A 491 41.71 -74.06 42.84
N LYS A 492 43.01 -74.13 43.17
CA LYS A 492 43.56 -73.68 44.47
C LYS A 492 43.36 -72.19 44.67
N ALA A 493 43.59 -71.37 43.64
CA ALA A 493 43.36 -69.93 43.68
C ALA A 493 41.88 -69.61 43.96
N ASN A 494 40.96 -70.33 43.31
CA ASN A 494 39.52 -70.20 43.55
C ASN A 494 39.12 -70.62 44.98
N LEU A 495 39.70 -71.70 45.51
CA LEU A 495 39.48 -72.15 46.89
C LEU A 495 39.97 -71.12 47.92
N ILE A 496 41.16 -70.56 47.73
CA ILE A 496 41.71 -69.52 48.59
C ILE A 496 40.82 -68.28 48.54
N ALA A 497 40.45 -67.81 47.34
CA ALA A 497 39.58 -66.66 47.15
C ALA A 497 38.21 -66.85 47.83
N ARG A 498 37.66 -68.06 47.75
CA ARG A 498 36.38 -68.42 48.39
C ARG A 498 36.50 -68.45 49.93
N SER A 499 37.59 -68.98 50.47
CA SER A 499 37.83 -68.97 51.93
C SER A 499 38.07 -67.54 52.46
N ALA A 500 38.80 -66.71 51.71
CA ALA A 500 39.05 -65.32 52.06
C ALA A 500 37.75 -64.50 52.08
N ASN A 501 36.86 -64.70 51.11
CA ASN A 501 35.53 -64.06 51.11
C ASN A 501 34.62 -64.55 52.25
N LEU A 502 34.72 -65.82 52.68
CA LEU A 502 33.97 -66.34 53.84
C LEU A 502 34.47 -65.79 55.18
N SER A 503 35.78 -65.56 55.32
CA SER A 503 36.36 -64.96 56.53
C SER A 503 36.01 -63.47 56.69
N ARG A 504 35.91 -62.74 55.58
CA ARG A 504 35.48 -61.32 55.54
C ARG A 504 33.99 -61.08 55.87
N THR A 505 33.16 -62.14 55.92
CA THR A 505 31.70 -62.03 56.03
C THR A 505 31.11 -62.46 57.39
N LYS A 506 31.92 -62.76 58.41
CA LYS A 506 31.42 -63.01 59.79
C LYS A 506 31.42 -61.73 60.66
N PRO A 507 30.25 -61.23 61.13
CA PRO A 507 30.15 -60.03 61.95
C PRO A 507 30.31 -60.30 63.46
N ARG A 508 31.08 -59.47 64.15
CA ARG A 508 30.80 -59.03 65.52
C ARG A 508 31.21 -57.58 65.69
#